data_AF-A0A2D6XCK9-F1
#
_entry.id   AF-A0A2D6XCK9-F1
#
_cell.length_a   1.000
_cell.length_b   1.000
_cell.length_c   1.000
_cell.angle_alpha   90.00
_cell.angle_beta   90.00
_cell.angle_gamma   90.00
#
_symmetry.space_group_name_H-M   'P 1'
#
loop_
_entity.id
_entity.type
_entity.pdbx_description
1 polymer ?
#
loop_
_entity_poly.entity_id
_entity_poly.type
_entity_poly.pdbx_seq_one_letter_code
_entity_poly.pdbx_strand_id
1 'polypeptide(L)'
;HDCGAMTAFRNAADCGEGDKYSNADNKQRNKSLLAKLKTKGYGATTLKGRYPEGGTVGKEVSYFIVDLQDGGNLERDMKKLGEEFEQDSVLYVPKGSIQGDDKAYLIGTNRCENNWLGYHKTEVFNKGRMGYDSPIYTSYVNGRPFIFETVGNTIQDPGNGYGWWALNIAAKKPWKEIQI
;
A
#
# COMPACT_ATOMS: atom_id res chain seq x y z
N HIS A 1 13.23 -0.78 -11.07
CA HIS A 1 12.71 -0.81 -9.71
C HIS A 1 11.45 -1.63 -9.66
N ASP A 2 11.42 -2.53 -8.68
CA ASP A 2 10.15 -3.06 -8.21
C ASP A 2 9.37 -1.93 -7.56
N CYS A 3 8.06 -1.93 -7.78
CA CYS A 3 7.16 -0.94 -7.23
C CYS A 3 5.97 -1.63 -6.56
N GLY A 4 5.21 -0.86 -5.80
CA GLY A 4 3.94 -1.33 -5.27
C GLY A 4 3.07 -0.20 -4.77
N ALA A 5 1.83 -0.53 -4.41
CA ALA A 5 0.93 0.40 -3.75
C ALA A 5 0.20 -0.28 -2.58
N MET A 6 0.12 0.42 -1.45
CA MET A 6 -0.67 -0.02 -0.29
C MET A 6 -1.08 1.15 0.61
N THR A 7 -2.05 0.89 1.48
CA THR A 7 -2.51 1.77 2.56
C THR A 7 -2.58 0.97 3.85
N ALA A 8 -2.66 1.66 4.99
CA ALA A 8 -2.97 1.05 6.28
C ALA A 8 -4.39 1.40 6.79
N PHE A 9 -5.19 2.05 5.95
CA PHE A 9 -6.58 2.37 6.24
C PHE A 9 -7.41 1.08 6.30
N ARG A 10 -8.35 1.02 7.26
CA ARG A 10 -9.34 -0.04 7.38
C ARG A 10 -10.55 0.48 8.13
N ASN A 11 -11.72 -0.13 7.95
CA ASN A 11 -12.92 0.25 8.67
C ASN A 11 -12.87 -0.14 10.18
N ALA A 12 -12.40 -1.35 10.48
CA ALA A 12 -12.28 -1.86 11.85
C ALA A 12 -11.20 -2.95 11.94
N ALA A 13 -10.79 -3.26 13.19
CA ALA A 13 -9.92 -4.37 13.52
C ALA A 13 -10.59 -5.73 13.23
N ASP A 14 -9.82 -6.82 13.35
CA ASP A 14 -10.33 -8.19 13.36
C ASP A 14 -11.24 -8.48 12.16
N CYS A 15 -10.70 -8.25 10.96
CA CYS A 15 -11.44 -8.46 9.71
C CYS A 15 -12.71 -7.61 9.53
N GLY A 16 -12.90 -6.56 10.31
CA GLY A 16 -14.09 -5.70 10.26
C GLY A 16 -15.05 -5.89 11.44
N GLU A 17 -14.81 -6.89 12.29
CA GLU A 17 -15.67 -7.27 13.42
C GLU A 17 -15.21 -6.68 14.76
N GLY A 18 -13.98 -6.14 14.81
CA GLY A 18 -13.40 -5.55 16.01
C GLY A 18 -13.68 -4.06 16.16
N ASP A 19 -12.82 -3.38 16.93
CA ASP A 19 -12.93 -1.94 17.16
C ASP A 19 -12.89 -1.14 15.85
N LYS A 20 -13.86 -0.24 15.66
CA LYS A 20 -13.90 0.66 14.51
C LYS A 20 -12.76 1.65 14.56
N TYR A 21 -12.09 1.84 13.43
CA TYR A 21 -11.05 2.85 13.30
C TYR A 21 -11.64 4.19 12.91
N SER A 22 -11.30 5.21 13.66
CA SER A 22 -11.58 6.59 13.27
C SER A 22 -10.66 7.03 12.12
N ASN A 23 -11.01 8.15 11.50
CA ASN A 23 -10.11 8.81 10.54
C ASN A 23 -8.75 9.19 11.17
N ALA A 24 -8.69 9.44 12.48
CA ALA A 24 -7.45 9.73 13.18
C ALA A 24 -6.59 8.46 13.33
N ASP A 25 -7.21 7.33 13.70
CA ASP A 25 -6.57 6.03 13.79
C ASP A 25 -5.97 5.62 12.44
N ASN A 26 -6.76 5.71 11.37
CA ASN A 26 -6.30 5.37 10.02
C ASN A 26 -5.12 6.24 9.57
N LYS A 27 -5.13 7.55 9.88
CA LYS A 27 -3.97 8.42 9.64
C LYS A 27 -2.75 7.99 10.45
N GLN A 28 -2.91 7.58 11.71
CA GLN A 28 -1.81 7.13 12.56
C GLN A 28 -1.24 5.77 12.10
N ARG A 29 -2.12 4.83 11.73
CA ARG A 29 -1.74 3.56 11.07
C ARG A 29 -0.92 3.82 9.81
N ASN A 30 -1.35 4.76 8.97
CA ASN A 30 -0.62 5.08 7.75
C ASN A 30 0.73 5.76 8.02
N LYS A 31 0.84 6.60 9.05
CA LYS A 31 2.13 7.11 9.53
C LYS A 31 3.06 5.97 9.98
N SER A 32 2.53 4.97 10.70
CA SER A 32 3.29 3.77 11.09
C SER A 32 3.80 3.01 9.86
N LEU A 33 2.93 2.77 8.87
CA LEU A 33 3.29 2.15 7.61
C LEU A 33 4.42 2.90 6.90
N LEU A 34 4.29 4.23 6.78
CA LEU A 34 5.33 5.06 6.17
C LEU A 34 6.67 4.95 6.90
N ALA A 35 6.67 4.99 8.24
CA ALA A 35 7.90 4.83 9.01
C ALA A 35 8.56 3.47 8.76
N LYS A 36 7.77 2.40 8.69
CA LYS A 36 8.25 1.04 8.38
C LYS A 36 8.82 0.93 6.96
N LEU A 37 8.17 1.55 5.97
CA LEU A 37 8.67 1.57 4.59
C LEU A 37 10.00 2.33 4.47
N LYS A 38 10.07 3.50 5.09
CA LYS A 38 11.26 4.36 5.05
C LYS A 38 12.46 3.75 5.78
N THR A 39 12.25 3.12 6.94
CA THR A 39 13.32 2.43 7.69
C THR A 39 13.86 1.20 6.97
N LYS A 40 13.09 0.64 6.03
CA LYS A 40 13.52 -0.42 5.11
C LYS A 40 14.23 0.11 3.86
N GLY A 41 14.35 1.43 3.69
CA GLY A 41 15.05 2.07 2.58
C GLY A 41 14.21 2.29 1.32
N TYR A 42 12.88 2.11 1.39
CA TYR A 42 12.02 2.30 0.22
C TYR A 42 11.67 3.77 -0.02
N GLY A 43 11.62 4.15 -1.29
CA GLY A 43 11.02 5.40 -1.73
C GLY A 43 9.51 5.34 -1.53
N ALA A 44 8.91 6.43 -1.05
CA ALA A 44 7.47 6.51 -0.86
C ALA A 44 6.94 7.85 -1.37
N THR A 45 5.95 7.77 -2.25
CA THR A 45 5.21 8.92 -2.77
C THR A 45 3.76 8.81 -2.34
N THR A 46 3.20 9.91 -1.85
CA THR A 46 1.79 9.91 -1.48
C THR A 46 0.93 9.76 -2.73
N LEU A 47 -0.03 8.85 -2.70
CA LEU A 47 -1.07 8.73 -3.70
C LEU A 47 -2.35 9.36 -3.14
N LYS A 48 -2.88 10.33 -3.88
CA LYS A 48 -4.18 10.94 -3.57
C LYS A 48 -5.15 10.38 -4.58
N GLY A 49 -5.89 9.35 -4.17
CA GLY A 49 -6.86 8.67 -5.02
C GLY A 49 -8.00 8.11 -4.18
N ARG A 50 -9.13 7.83 -4.83
CA ARG A 50 -10.31 7.22 -4.21
C ARG A 50 -10.07 5.73 -4.13
N TYR A 51 -9.83 5.20 -2.93
CA TYR A 51 -9.81 3.76 -2.70
C TYR A 51 -11.22 3.35 -2.22
N PRO A 52 -11.97 2.53 -2.95
CA PRO A 52 -13.32 2.14 -2.55
C PRO A 52 -13.26 0.97 -1.56
N GLU A 53 -12.93 1.23 -0.30
CA GLU A 53 -13.48 0.40 0.78
C GLU A 53 -14.88 0.91 1.11
N GLY A 54 -15.92 0.18 0.71
CA GLY A 54 -17.30 0.43 1.16
C GLY A 54 -18.09 1.56 0.46
N GLY A 55 -17.68 2.01 -0.73
CA GLY A 55 -18.55 2.85 -1.59
C GLY A 55 -18.70 4.33 -1.16
N THR A 56 -17.92 4.80 -0.19
CA THR A 56 -17.92 6.22 0.23
C THR A 56 -16.63 6.89 -0.24
N VAL A 57 -16.72 8.08 -0.86
CA VAL A 57 -15.57 8.84 -1.37
C VAL A 57 -14.83 9.51 -0.19
N GLY A 58 -14.09 8.70 0.57
CA GLY A 58 -13.10 9.18 1.55
C GLY A 58 -11.81 9.59 0.85
N LYS A 59 -11.15 10.65 1.32
CA LYS A 59 -9.77 10.99 0.92
C LYS A 59 -8.82 10.07 1.67
N GLU A 60 -8.69 8.84 1.21
CA GLU A 60 -7.72 7.89 1.76
C GLU A 60 -6.34 8.15 1.18
N VAL A 61 -5.33 8.12 2.05
CA VAL A 61 -3.95 8.32 1.65
C VAL A 61 -3.34 6.95 1.44
N SER A 62 -2.86 6.66 0.24
CA SER A 62 -2.07 5.45 -0.05
C SER A 62 -0.62 5.84 -0.36
N TYR A 63 0.30 4.88 -0.34
CA TYR A 63 1.68 5.09 -0.74
C TYR A 63 2.00 4.32 -2.01
N PHE A 64 2.59 5.01 -2.98
CA PHE A 64 3.35 4.39 -4.07
C PHE A 64 4.76 4.15 -3.57
N ILE A 65 5.19 2.91 -3.61
CA ILE A 65 6.42 2.44 -3.01
C ILE A 65 7.35 2.02 -4.14
N VAL A 66 8.62 2.42 -4.04
CA VAL A 66 9.65 2.09 -5.02
C VAL A 66 10.85 1.49 -4.30
N ASP A 67 11.30 0.33 -4.75
CA ASP A 67 12.58 -0.24 -4.35
C ASP A 67 13.72 0.51 -5.09
N LEU A 68 14.09 1.65 -4.53
CA LEU A 68 15.11 2.55 -5.11
C LEU A 68 16.47 1.87 -5.26
N GLN A 69 16.77 0.86 -4.44
CA GLN A 69 18.05 0.16 -4.41
C GLN A 69 18.01 -1.16 -5.19
N ASP A 70 16.88 -1.53 -5.80
CA ASP A 70 16.66 -2.84 -6.42
C ASP A 70 17.07 -4.00 -5.49
N GLY A 71 16.75 -3.89 -4.20
CA GLY A 71 17.12 -4.87 -3.18
C GLY A 71 16.36 -6.20 -3.28
N GLY A 72 15.28 -6.27 -4.07
CA GLY A 72 14.51 -7.49 -4.34
C GLY A 72 13.70 -7.99 -3.14
N ASN A 73 13.54 -7.17 -2.11
CA ASN A 73 12.83 -7.51 -0.87
C ASN A 73 11.42 -6.93 -0.80
N LEU A 74 11.04 -6.07 -1.75
CA LEU A 74 9.82 -5.27 -1.68
C LEU A 74 8.56 -6.14 -1.59
N GLU A 75 8.44 -7.18 -2.43
CA GLU A 75 7.26 -8.07 -2.44
C GLU A 75 7.04 -8.72 -1.06
N ARG A 76 8.10 -9.31 -0.49
CA ARG A 76 8.07 -9.96 0.83
C ARG A 76 7.70 -8.98 1.93
N ASP A 77 8.27 -7.78 1.89
CA ASP A 77 8.04 -6.77 2.91
C ASP A 77 6.62 -6.19 2.81
N MET A 78 6.09 -5.98 1.60
CA MET A 78 4.71 -5.57 1.39
C MET A 78 3.70 -6.64 1.82
N LYS A 79 3.99 -7.93 1.60
CA LYS A 79 3.18 -9.04 2.14
C LYS A 79 3.06 -8.94 3.67
N LYS A 80 4.20 -8.80 4.35
CA LYS A 80 4.26 -8.70 5.82
C LYS A 80 3.56 -7.44 6.35
N LEU A 81 3.74 -6.31 5.69
CA LEU A 81 3.07 -5.07 6.09
C LEU A 81 1.56 -5.12 5.80
N GLY A 82 1.15 -5.74 4.70
CA GLY A 82 -0.26 -6.00 4.40
C GLY A 82 -0.90 -6.86 5.47
N GLU A 83 -0.22 -7.92 5.93
CA GLU A 83 -0.65 -8.74 7.07
C GLU A 83 -0.74 -7.92 8.36
N GLU A 84 0.30 -7.14 8.68
CA GLU A 84 0.36 -6.33 9.90
C GLU A 84 -0.79 -5.30 9.99
N PHE A 85 -1.14 -4.67 8.85
CA PHE A 85 -2.23 -3.70 8.77
C PHE A 85 -3.56 -4.33 8.31
N GLU A 86 -3.63 -5.66 8.32
CA GLU A 86 -4.78 -6.48 7.98
C GLU A 86 -5.38 -6.19 6.59
N GLN A 87 -4.61 -5.66 5.64
CA GLN A 87 -5.12 -5.35 4.30
C GLN A 87 -5.61 -6.61 3.58
N ASP A 88 -6.68 -6.48 2.80
CA ASP A 88 -7.22 -7.61 2.01
C ASP A 88 -6.21 -8.03 0.94
N SER A 89 -5.61 -7.03 0.27
CA SER A 89 -4.54 -7.24 -0.69
C SER A 89 -3.62 -6.03 -0.83
N VAL A 90 -2.43 -6.26 -1.37
CA VAL A 90 -1.48 -5.22 -1.79
C VAL A 90 -1.15 -5.35 -3.28
N LEU A 91 -0.87 -4.23 -3.94
CA LEU A 91 -0.44 -4.23 -5.35
C LEU A 91 1.08 -4.31 -5.42
N TYR A 92 1.59 -5.30 -6.15
CA TYR A 92 3.00 -5.41 -6.48
C TYR A 92 3.21 -5.31 -8.00
N VAL A 93 4.25 -4.58 -8.38
CA VAL A 93 4.61 -4.29 -9.76
C VAL A 93 6.09 -4.65 -9.93
N PRO A 94 6.40 -5.85 -10.44
CA PRO A 94 7.76 -6.25 -10.72
C PRO A 94 8.49 -5.29 -11.66
N LYS A 95 9.80 -5.11 -11.48
CA LYS A 95 10.67 -4.46 -12.46
C LYS A 95 10.51 -5.14 -13.82
N GLY A 96 10.35 -4.35 -14.88
CA GLY A 96 10.06 -4.89 -16.23
C GLY A 96 8.56 -4.90 -16.57
N SER A 97 7.66 -4.73 -15.60
CA SER A 97 6.21 -4.75 -15.87
C SER A 97 5.75 -3.65 -16.83
N ILE A 98 6.39 -2.48 -16.78
CA ILE A 98 6.10 -1.36 -17.69
C ILE A 98 6.60 -1.68 -19.11
N GLN A 99 7.75 -2.34 -19.21
CA GLN A 99 8.35 -2.78 -20.46
C GLN A 99 7.60 -3.99 -21.06
N GLY A 100 6.74 -4.64 -20.27
CA GLY A 100 5.96 -5.81 -20.68
C GLY A 100 6.67 -7.14 -20.47
N ASP A 101 7.81 -7.13 -19.79
CA ASP A 101 8.61 -8.32 -19.45
C ASP A 101 8.00 -9.10 -18.28
N ASP A 102 7.20 -8.43 -17.45
CA ASP A 102 6.47 -9.03 -16.34
C ASP A 102 5.07 -8.39 -16.23
N LYS A 103 4.25 -8.87 -15.29
CA LYS A 103 2.90 -8.37 -15.04
C LYS A 103 2.77 -7.94 -13.60
N ALA A 104 2.12 -6.80 -13.38
CA ALA A 104 1.65 -6.44 -12.05
C ALA A 104 0.62 -7.47 -11.55
N TYR A 105 0.53 -7.63 -10.23
CA TYR A 105 -0.46 -8.51 -9.60
C TYR A 105 -0.83 -8.02 -8.20
N LEU A 106 -2.03 -8.40 -7.77
CA LEU A 106 -2.46 -8.26 -6.37
C LEU A 106 -2.01 -9.47 -5.58
N ILE A 107 -1.71 -9.25 -4.30
CA ILE A 107 -1.33 -10.30 -3.35
C ILE A 107 -2.29 -10.23 -2.17
N GLY A 108 -2.98 -11.31 -1.86
CA GLY A 108 -3.86 -11.38 -0.70
C GLY A 108 -3.07 -11.47 0.61
N THR A 109 -3.40 -10.62 1.59
CA THR A 109 -2.57 -10.44 2.79
C THR A 109 -3.28 -10.68 4.12
N ASN A 110 -4.57 -11.00 4.13
CA ASN A 110 -5.26 -11.37 5.37
C ASN A 110 -6.02 -12.69 5.25
N ARG A 111 -6.44 -13.22 6.39
CA ARG A 111 -7.18 -14.50 6.52
C ARG A 111 -8.67 -14.28 6.76
N CYS A 112 -9.19 -13.11 6.39
CA CYS A 112 -10.59 -12.77 6.62
C CYS A 112 -11.49 -13.65 5.75
N GLU A 113 -12.61 -14.11 6.30
CA GLU A 113 -13.55 -15.01 5.60
C GLU A 113 -14.09 -14.39 4.29
N ASN A 114 -14.25 -13.06 4.28
CA ASN A 114 -14.73 -12.30 3.13
C ASN A 114 -13.62 -11.78 2.20
N ASN A 115 -12.37 -12.25 2.34
CA ASN A 115 -11.30 -11.86 1.44
C ASN A 115 -11.47 -12.54 0.06
N TRP A 116 -11.88 -11.76 -0.94
CA TRP A 116 -12.13 -12.23 -2.30
C TRP A 116 -10.92 -12.90 -2.96
N LEU A 117 -9.71 -12.39 -2.70
CA LEU A 117 -8.48 -12.90 -3.29
C LEU A 117 -8.00 -14.13 -2.52
N GLY A 118 -8.16 -14.09 -1.19
CA GLY A 118 -7.73 -15.13 -0.26
C GLY A 118 -6.26 -14.99 0.13
N TYR A 119 -5.93 -15.51 1.32
CA TYR A 119 -4.60 -15.38 1.91
C TYR A 119 -3.50 -15.98 1.01
N HIS A 120 -2.47 -15.18 0.72
CA HIS A 120 -1.30 -15.50 -0.13
C HIS A 120 -1.61 -15.90 -1.57
N LYS A 121 -2.87 -15.79 -2.01
CA LYS A 121 -3.23 -15.95 -3.41
C LYS A 121 -2.86 -14.68 -4.17
N THR A 122 -2.57 -14.86 -5.45
CA THR A 122 -2.21 -13.76 -6.35
C THR A 122 -3.19 -13.68 -7.50
N GLU A 123 -3.51 -12.45 -7.92
CA GLU A 123 -4.31 -12.20 -9.11
C GLU A 123 -3.49 -11.34 -10.07
N VAL A 124 -3.13 -11.92 -11.21
CA VAL A 124 -2.30 -11.27 -12.22
C VAL A 124 -3.15 -10.38 -13.10
N PHE A 125 -2.71 -9.14 -13.34
CA PHE A 125 -3.31 -8.28 -14.33
C PHE A 125 -2.96 -8.80 -15.73
N ASN A 126 -3.84 -9.60 -16.34
CA ASN A 126 -3.70 -10.02 -17.73
C ASN A 126 -4.04 -8.86 -18.67
N LYS A 127 -3.14 -8.56 -19.61
CA LYS A 127 -3.39 -7.56 -20.67
C LYS A 127 -4.70 -7.89 -21.40
N GLY A 128 -5.65 -6.94 -21.38
CA GLY A 128 -6.91 -6.95 -22.13
C GLY A 128 -8.13 -6.73 -21.22
N ARG A 129 -8.45 -5.51 -20.76
CA ARG A 129 -8.90 -4.34 -21.54
C ARG A 129 -8.45 -3.04 -20.87
N MET A 130 -7.15 -2.75 -20.92
CA MET A 130 -6.59 -1.45 -20.53
C MET A 130 -6.73 -0.53 -21.74
N GLY A 131 -7.64 0.45 -21.67
CA GLY A 131 -7.92 1.37 -22.76
C GLY A 131 -6.65 2.13 -23.16
N TYR A 132 -6.25 1.96 -24.41
CA TYR A 132 -5.10 2.56 -25.04
C TYR A 132 -5.29 4.08 -25.26
N ASP A 133 -5.35 4.87 -24.18
CA ASP A 133 -5.21 6.34 -24.26
C ASP A 133 -4.85 7.01 -22.91
N SER A 134 -4.27 6.28 -21.97
CA SER A 134 -3.75 6.88 -20.72
C SER A 134 -2.41 6.26 -20.35
N PRO A 135 -1.38 7.05 -19.99
CA PRO A 135 -0.12 6.52 -19.48
C PRO A 135 -0.40 5.74 -18.18
N ILE A 136 -0.45 4.42 -18.32
CA ILE A 136 -0.58 3.38 -17.28
C ILE A 136 -1.57 3.73 -16.18
N TYR A 137 -2.82 4.00 -16.51
CA TYR A 137 -3.93 3.88 -15.55
C TYR A 137 -5.17 3.54 -16.34
N THR A 138 -5.91 2.48 -15.96
CA THR A 138 -7.33 2.16 -16.27
C THR A 138 -7.55 0.72 -16.76
N SER A 139 -8.10 -0.16 -15.93
CA SER A 139 -9.26 -0.96 -16.36
C SER A 139 -9.99 -1.60 -15.18
N TYR A 140 -11.30 -1.74 -15.35
CA TYR A 140 -12.28 -2.19 -14.38
C TYR A 140 -12.41 -3.71 -14.38
N VAL A 141 -12.39 -4.32 -13.21
CA VAL A 141 -12.94 -5.65 -12.96
C VAL A 141 -13.78 -5.57 -11.68
N ASN A 142 -15.08 -5.87 -11.76
CA ASN A 142 -16.02 -5.93 -10.64
C ASN A 142 -16.17 -4.66 -9.75
N GLY A 143 -16.27 -3.48 -10.35
CA GLY A 143 -16.80 -2.29 -9.64
C GLY A 143 -15.87 -1.62 -8.62
N ARG A 144 -14.56 -1.94 -8.60
CA ARG A 144 -13.56 -1.18 -7.82
C ARG A 144 -12.46 -0.61 -8.73
N PRO A 145 -12.49 0.70 -9.05
CA PRO A 145 -11.39 1.34 -9.77
C PRO A 145 -10.16 1.53 -8.87
N PHE A 146 -9.00 1.00 -9.27
CA PHE A 146 -7.70 1.54 -8.83
C PHE A 146 -7.34 2.69 -9.78
N ILE A 147 -7.80 3.89 -9.47
CA ILE A 147 -7.42 5.11 -10.19
C ILE A 147 -6.49 5.89 -9.28
N PHE A 148 -5.25 6.07 -9.71
CA PHE A 148 -4.36 7.06 -9.14
C PHE A 148 -4.77 8.41 -9.75
N GLU A 149 -5.78 9.06 -9.17
CA GLU A 149 -6.32 10.34 -9.65
C GLU A 149 -5.25 11.45 -9.60
N THR A 150 -4.31 11.37 -8.65
CA THR A 150 -3.19 12.33 -8.55
C THR A 150 -2.00 11.71 -7.83
N VAL A 151 -0.81 11.79 -8.44
CA VAL A 151 0.47 11.56 -7.73
C VAL A 151 0.69 12.76 -6.82
N GLY A 152 0.70 12.53 -5.51
CA GLY A 152 1.01 13.54 -4.50
C GLY A 152 2.51 13.79 -4.38
N ASN A 153 2.92 14.35 -3.25
CA ASN A 153 4.32 14.71 -3.03
C ASN A 153 5.15 13.47 -2.67
N THR A 154 6.38 13.42 -3.21
CA THR A 154 7.44 12.53 -2.71
C THR A 154 7.73 12.87 -1.26
N ILE A 155 7.78 11.86 -0.41
CA ILE A 155 8.05 12.06 1.02
C ILE A 155 9.55 12.12 1.21
N GLN A 156 10.05 13.24 1.73
CA GLN A 156 11.47 13.44 1.99
C GLN A 156 11.95 12.55 3.14
N ASP A 157 13.18 12.07 3.02
CA ASP A 157 13.84 11.33 4.08
C ASP A 157 14.31 12.25 5.21
N PRO A 158 14.47 11.74 6.44
CA PRO A 158 15.08 12.51 7.51
C PRO A 158 16.49 12.98 7.12
N GLY A 159 16.76 14.27 7.27
CA GLY A 159 18.05 14.87 6.87
C GLY A 159 19.21 14.61 7.84
N ASN A 160 18.98 13.95 8.99
CA ASN A 160 20.00 13.70 9.99
C ASN A 160 19.80 12.38 10.76
N GLY A 161 20.86 11.92 11.44
CA GLY A 161 20.87 10.64 12.16
C GLY A 161 19.85 10.53 13.29
N TYR A 162 19.54 11.63 13.99
CA TYR A 162 18.50 11.63 15.04
C TYR A 162 17.10 11.42 14.46
N GLY A 163 16.82 12.01 13.29
CA GLY A 163 15.57 11.77 12.56
C GLY A 163 15.43 10.30 12.15
N TRP A 164 16.52 9.69 11.65
CA TRP A 164 16.55 8.26 11.36
C TRP A 164 16.36 7.39 12.60
N TRP A 165 16.96 7.77 13.72
CA TRP A 165 16.77 7.05 14.99
C TRP A 165 15.32 7.11 15.48
N ALA A 166 14.71 8.31 15.48
CA ALA A 166 13.31 8.48 15.86
C ALA A 166 12.35 7.70 14.95
N LEU A 167 12.62 7.71 13.63
CA LEU A 167 11.85 6.94 12.65
C LEU A 167 11.96 5.43 12.89
N ASN A 168 13.16 4.93 13.21
CA ASN A 168 13.39 3.53 13.58
C ASN A 168 12.64 3.12 14.85
N ILE A 169 12.56 4.01 15.85
CA ILE A 169 11.76 3.76 17.05
C ILE A 169 10.28 3.70 16.68
N ALA A 170 9.78 4.65 15.89
CA ALA A 170 8.39 4.68 15.47
C ALA A 170 7.99 3.43 14.66
N ALA A 171 8.86 2.95 13.77
CA ALA A 171 8.60 1.76 12.95
C ALA A 171 8.50 0.45 13.76
N LYS A 172 9.14 0.39 14.92
CA LYS A 172 9.14 -0.78 15.82
C LYS A 172 7.97 -0.78 16.80
N LYS A 173 7.37 0.38 17.07
CA LYS A 173 6.24 0.51 18.00
C LYS A 173 4.92 0.08 17.34
N PRO A 174 3.98 -0.48 18.11
CA PRO A 174 2.59 -0.60 17.66
C PRO A 174 2.06 0.77 17.24
N TRP A 175 1.23 0.82 16.19
CA TRP A 175 0.75 2.09 15.64
C TRP A 175 0.04 2.98 16.68
N LYS A 176 -0.62 2.37 17.68
CA LYS A 176 -1.29 3.07 18.79
C LYS A 176 -0.33 3.84 19.70
N GLU A 177 0.93 3.42 19.79
CA GLU A 177 1.95 3.98 20.70
C GLU A 177 2.84 5.04 20.03
N ILE A 178 2.59 5.32 18.75
CA ILE A 178 3.35 6.29 18.00
C ILE A 178 2.86 7.69 18.39
N GLN A 179 3.59 8.33 19.31
CA GLN A 179 3.47 9.78 19.55
C GLN A 179 4.37 10.50 18.55
N ILE A 180 3.77 11.17 17.57
CA ILE A 180 4.44 12.04 16.60
C ILE A 180 3.74 13.39 16.60
#